data_AF-A0A9Q0Y1S6-F1
#
_entry.id   AF-A0A9Q0Y1S6-F1
#
_cell.length_a   1.000
_cell.length_b   1.000
_cell.length_c   1.000
_cell.angle_alpha   90.00
_cell.angle_beta   90.00
_cell.angle_gamma   90.00
#
_symmetry.space_group_name_H-M   'P 1'
#
loop_
_entity.id
_entity.type
_entity.pdbx_description
1 polymer ?
#
loop_
_entity_poly.entity_id
_entity_poly.type
_entity_poly.pdbx_seq_one_letter_code
_entity_poly.pdbx_strand_id
1 'polypeptide(L)'
;MSEATAAETEKKHVPPPGLGGRSALPPSVSNEEEDDVPTIELFSPVPRGTMLEDILEVVNVNLFQREDEINKRGHHTDKYNNHRLIVRRGQSFHIQISFSRPYSPGKDQFWIEYLIGRYPQQNKGTYIRVPLVQELESGQWGAKITHSDGQFVGLNIMPAANCIVGKFRMYIAVLTPNGIFRTKRNPSTDTYILFNSWCPEDAVFLDDENERQEYVLNDLGVIYYGDPEHIRTRSWNYGQFEEGVLDACLYLMDRAQLALSGRGNPVKISRVGSAVV
;
A
#
# COMPACT_ATOMS: atom_id res chain seq x y z
N MET A 1 31.56 18.32 -48.98
CA MET A 1 31.26 17.05 -48.29
C MET A 1 31.09 17.37 -46.81
N SER A 2 29.89 17.14 -46.30
CA SER A 2 29.38 17.16 -44.91
C SER A 2 30.30 17.64 -43.77
N GLU A 3 29.98 18.81 -43.22
CA GLU A 3 30.30 19.15 -41.82
C GLU A 3 29.32 18.42 -40.90
N ALA A 4 29.86 17.76 -39.87
CA ALA A 4 29.10 17.02 -38.87
C ALA A 4 28.64 17.97 -37.77
N THR A 5 27.32 18.01 -37.54
CA THR A 5 26.66 18.70 -36.43
C THR A 5 27.02 18.04 -35.10
N ALA A 6 27.70 18.78 -34.22
CA ALA A 6 27.89 18.38 -32.83
C ALA A 6 26.59 18.66 -32.04
N ALA A 7 25.99 17.60 -31.50
CA ALA A 7 24.84 17.71 -30.62
C ALA A 7 25.28 18.20 -29.24
N GLU A 8 24.86 19.41 -28.86
CA GLU A 8 24.97 19.91 -27.48
C GLU A 8 24.07 19.08 -26.57
N THR A 9 24.68 18.36 -25.63
CA THR A 9 23.96 17.63 -24.59
C THR A 9 23.57 18.62 -23.50
N GLU A 10 22.28 18.92 -23.41
CA GLU A 10 21.69 19.78 -22.38
C GLU A 10 21.91 19.16 -20.99
N LYS A 11 22.90 19.67 -20.24
CA LYS A 11 23.14 19.27 -18.86
C LYS A 11 22.00 19.82 -18.00
N LYS A 12 21.09 18.93 -17.55
CA LYS A 12 20.11 19.24 -16.50
C LYS A 12 20.80 19.90 -15.32
N HIS A 13 20.45 21.15 -15.05
CA HIS A 13 20.93 21.92 -13.93
C HIS A 13 20.37 21.33 -12.64
N VAL A 14 21.21 20.62 -11.88
CA VAL A 14 20.87 20.16 -10.53
C VAL A 14 21.08 21.35 -9.58
N PRO A 15 20.04 21.86 -8.89
CA PRO A 15 20.21 22.97 -7.96
C PRO A 15 21.10 22.56 -6.77
N PRO A 16 21.84 23.50 -6.18
CA PRO A 16 22.73 23.21 -5.07
C PRO A 16 21.94 22.72 -3.84
N PRO A 17 22.52 21.85 -2.99
CA PRO A 17 21.85 21.33 -1.81
C PRO A 17 21.60 22.47 -0.81
N GLY A 18 20.35 22.93 -0.75
CA GLY A 18 19.91 23.85 0.29
C GLY A 18 19.91 23.15 1.65
N LEU A 19 20.69 23.66 2.60
CA LEU A 19 20.65 23.24 4.00
C LEU A 19 19.28 23.61 4.59
N GLY A 20 18.35 22.67 4.58
CA GLY A 20 17.03 22.83 5.18
C GLY A 20 17.08 22.73 6.70
N GLY A 21 17.20 23.85 7.42
CA GLY A 21 17.26 23.88 8.89
C GLY A 21 15.95 23.59 9.64
N ARG A 22 14.83 23.32 8.94
CA ARG A 22 13.50 23.13 9.56
C ARG A 22 13.24 21.69 10.00
N SER A 23 13.71 20.69 9.25
CA SER A 23 13.56 19.26 9.56
C SER A 23 14.61 18.45 8.82
N ALA A 24 15.02 17.31 9.39
CA ALA A 24 16.02 16.42 8.80
C ALA A 24 15.56 15.77 7.48
N LEU A 25 14.25 15.58 7.32
CA LEU A 25 13.62 15.10 6.10
C LEU A 25 12.52 16.07 5.64
N PRO A 26 12.28 16.21 4.32
CA PRO A 26 11.12 16.94 3.82
C PRO A 26 9.79 16.31 4.24
N PRO A 27 8.68 17.05 4.20
CA PRO A 27 7.37 16.52 4.58
C PRO A 27 6.90 15.43 3.62
N SER A 28 6.42 14.32 4.16
CA SER A 28 5.89 13.18 3.40
C SER A 28 4.38 13.35 3.20
N VAL A 29 3.98 13.99 2.10
CA VAL A 29 2.60 14.46 1.84
C VAL A 29 2.00 13.93 0.54
N SER A 30 2.76 13.23 -0.30
CA SER A 30 2.28 12.67 -1.57
C SER A 30 2.34 11.15 -1.55
N ASN A 31 1.25 10.51 -1.95
CA ASN A 31 1.18 9.07 -2.20
C ASN A 31 1.77 8.73 -3.58
N GLU A 32 1.70 9.66 -4.55
CA GLU A 32 2.26 9.48 -5.89
C GLU A 32 3.79 9.44 -5.90
N GLU A 33 4.45 10.25 -5.06
CA GLU A 33 5.91 10.24 -4.99
C GLU A 33 6.46 8.97 -4.32
N GLU A 34 7.54 8.42 -4.88
CA GLU A 34 8.19 7.21 -4.40
C GLU A 34 9.71 7.45 -4.21
N ASP A 35 10.34 6.67 -3.33
CA ASP A 35 11.80 6.53 -3.24
C ASP A 35 12.31 5.29 -3.97
N ASP A 36 13.58 5.33 -4.37
CA ASP A 36 14.29 4.17 -4.88
C ASP A 36 14.78 3.30 -3.72
N VAL A 37 14.19 2.12 -3.57
CA VAL A 37 14.57 1.15 -2.53
C VAL A 37 15.69 0.25 -3.06
N PRO A 38 16.85 0.16 -2.38
CA PRO A 38 17.92 -0.73 -2.78
C PRO A 38 17.49 -2.20 -2.74
N THR A 39 17.78 -2.93 -3.83
CA THR A 39 17.53 -4.38 -3.91
C THR A 39 18.54 -5.19 -3.11
N ILE A 40 19.70 -4.61 -2.79
CA ILE A 40 20.75 -5.25 -2.01
C ILE A 40 21.30 -4.24 -1.02
N GLU A 41 21.28 -4.60 0.27
CA GLU A 41 21.92 -3.85 1.36
C GLU A 41 22.90 -4.77 2.08
N LEU A 42 24.19 -4.63 1.77
CA LEU A 42 25.26 -5.44 2.37
C LEU A 42 25.69 -4.85 3.71
N PHE A 43 25.84 -5.70 4.73
CA PHE A 43 26.33 -5.26 6.04
C PHE A 43 27.84 -5.02 6.06
N SER A 44 28.58 -5.63 5.13
CA SER A 44 30.03 -5.52 5.03
C SER A 44 30.50 -5.77 3.59
N PRO A 45 31.70 -5.31 3.21
CA PRO A 45 32.28 -5.61 1.90
C PRO A 45 32.38 -7.12 1.70
N VAL A 46 31.68 -7.64 0.71
CA VAL A 46 31.70 -9.08 0.38
C VAL A 46 32.99 -9.39 -0.39
N PRO A 47 33.78 -10.40 0.01
CA PRO A 47 34.98 -10.81 -0.73
C PRO A 47 34.68 -11.08 -2.21
N ARG A 48 35.61 -10.75 -3.11
CA ARG A 48 35.46 -11.14 -4.53
C ARG A 48 35.43 -12.66 -4.65
N GLY A 49 34.41 -13.20 -5.31
CA GLY A 49 34.25 -14.64 -5.53
C GLY A 49 33.36 -15.35 -4.50
N THR A 50 32.77 -14.64 -3.53
CA THR A 50 31.73 -15.23 -2.67
C THR A 50 30.52 -15.56 -3.53
N MET A 51 30.25 -16.84 -3.73
CA MET A 51 29.10 -17.28 -4.52
C MET A 51 27.83 -17.06 -3.72
N LEU A 52 26.93 -16.22 -4.23
CA LEU A 52 25.58 -15.98 -3.68
C LEU A 52 24.61 -17.11 -4.07
N GLU A 53 25.11 -18.32 -4.35
CA GLU A 53 24.39 -19.40 -5.05
C GLU A 53 23.31 -20.10 -4.21
N ASP A 54 23.15 -19.74 -2.94
CA ASP A 54 22.18 -20.37 -2.03
C ASP A 54 21.28 -19.34 -1.31
N ILE A 55 21.17 -18.15 -1.87
CA ILE A 55 20.23 -17.14 -1.39
C ILE A 55 18.82 -17.52 -1.83
N LEU A 56 17.89 -17.48 -0.86
CA LEU A 56 16.47 -17.61 -1.16
C LEU A 56 16.04 -16.36 -1.93
N GLU A 57 15.69 -16.53 -3.20
CA GLU A 57 15.26 -15.42 -4.06
C GLU A 57 13.75 -15.51 -4.29
N VAL A 58 13.08 -14.36 -4.33
CA VAL A 58 11.67 -14.29 -4.69
C VAL A 58 11.53 -14.29 -6.20
N VAL A 59 10.87 -15.31 -6.73
CA VAL A 59 10.59 -15.49 -8.17
C VAL A 59 9.29 -14.80 -8.55
N ASN A 60 8.23 -14.95 -7.75
CA ASN A 60 6.93 -14.37 -8.02
C ASN A 60 6.14 -14.12 -6.73
N VAL A 61 5.16 -13.21 -6.81
CA VAL A 61 4.19 -12.93 -5.76
C VAL A 61 2.79 -12.95 -6.36
N ASN A 62 1.95 -13.88 -5.89
CA ASN A 62 0.54 -13.91 -6.22
C ASN A 62 -0.26 -13.25 -5.09
N LEU A 63 -1.03 -12.22 -5.43
CA LEU A 63 -1.85 -11.44 -4.51
C LEU A 63 -3.32 -11.87 -4.48
N PHE A 64 -3.74 -12.83 -5.32
CA PHE A 64 -5.16 -13.24 -5.44
C PHE A 64 -6.11 -12.04 -5.54
N GLN A 65 -5.78 -11.12 -6.46
CA GLN A 65 -6.31 -9.76 -6.54
C GLN A 65 -7.47 -9.59 -7.53
N ARG A 66 -7.92 -10.66 -8.20
CA ARG A 66 -9.07 -10.59 -9.11
C ARG A 66 -10.35 -10.34 -8.32
N GLU A 67 -11.36 -9.76 -8.98
CA GLU A 67 -12.66 -9.42 -8.36
C GLU A 67 -13.40 -10.65 -7.85
N ASP A 68 -13.23 -11.80 -8.50
CA ASP A 68 -13.85 -13.07 -8.13
C ASP A 68 -13.05 -13.87 -7.08
N GLU A 69 -11.85 -13.41 -6.72
CA GLU A 69 -10.97 -14.07 -5.77
C GLU A 69 -11.26 -13.69 -4.30
N ILE A 70 -10.70 -14.51 -3.41
CA ILE A 70 -10.98 -14.48 -1.97
C ILE A 70 -10.71 -13.13 -1.30
N ASN A 71 -9.69 -12.39 -1.76
CA ASN A 71 -9.28 -11.16 -1.08
C ASN A 71 -10.28 -10.04 -1.35
N LYS A 72 -10.56 -9.72 -2.62
CA LYS A 72 -11.47 -8.62 -2.94
C LYS A 72 -12.89 -8.86 -2.43
N ARG A 73 -13.39 -10.09 -2.56
CA ARG A 73 -14.70 -10.50 -2.02
C ARG A 73 -14.72 -10.43 -0.51
N GLY A 74 -13.72 -11.01 0.17
CA GLY A 74 -13.64 -10.99 1.63
C GLY A 74 -13.54 -9.58 2.21
N HIS A 75 -12.93 -8.65 1.47
CA HIS A 75 -12.76 -7.26 1.88
C HIS A 75 -13.85 -6.31 1.36
N HIS A 76 -14.88 -6.79 0.65
CA HIS A 76 -15.93 -5.93 0.07
C HIS A 76 -15.34 -4.82 -0.82
N THR A 77 -14.45 -5.23 -1.72
CA THR A 77 -13.70 -4.35 -2.64
C THR A 77 -13.70 -4.89 -4.07
N ASP A 78 -14.49 -5.92 -4.34
CA ASP A 78 -14.76 -6.53 -5.64
C ASP A 78 -15.51 -5.59 -6.60
N LYS A 79 -16.28 -4.62 -6.08
CA LYS A 79 -16.97 -3.62 -6.92
C LYS A 79 -16.06 -2.61 -7.61
N TYR A 80 -14.87 -2.34 -7.06
CA TYR A 80 -13.95 -1.35 -7.63
C TYR A 80 -13.42 -1.81 -9.00
N ASN A 81 -13.66 -1.00 -10.03
CA ASN A 81 -13.06 -1.17 -11.35
C ASN A 81 -11.57 -0.77 -11.31
N ASN A 82 -10.76 -1.65 -10.73
CA ASN A 82 -9.31 -1.48 -10.58
C ASN A 82 -8.64 -2.86 -10.54
N HIS A 83 -7.61 -3.11 -11.34
CA HIS A 83 -6.95 -4.42 -11.45
C HIS A 83 -6.01 -4.77 -10.28
N ARG A 84 -5.69 -3.81 -9.41
CA ARG A 84 -4.75 -3.99 -8.30
C ARG A 84 -5.46 -4.55 -7.07
N LEU A 85 -4.68 -5.11 -6.15
CA LEU A 85 -5.19 -5.54 -4.85
C LEU A 85 -5.71 -4.34 -4.07
N ILE A 86 -6.97 -4.41 -3.64
CA ILE A 86 -7.60 -3.47 -2.73
C ILE A 86 -8.06 -4.27 -1.52
N VAL A 87 -7.65 -3.86 -0.33
CA VAL A 87 -8.02 -4.48 0.94
C VAL A 87 -8.42 -3.39 1.93
N ARG A 88 -9.03 -3.82 3.03
CA ARG A 88 -9.41 -2.95 4.14
C ARG A 88 -8.56 -3.27 5.36
N ARG A 89 -8.13 -2.24 6.08
CA ARG A 89 -7.25 -2.37 7.26
C ARG A 89 -7.92 -3.17 8.39
N GLY A 90 -7.13 -3.77 9.29
CA GLY A 90 -7.65 -4.55 10.42
C GLY A 90 -8.27 -5.91 10.03
N GLN A 91 -8.13 -6.33 8.77
CA GLN A 91 -8.61 -7.61 8.27
C GLN A 91 -7.51 -8.29 7.44
N SER A 92 -7.37 -9.61 7.60
CA SER A 92 -6.31 -10.35 6.93
C SER A 92 -6.65 -10.68 5.47
N PHE A 93 -5.66 -10.59 4.59
CA PHE A 93 -5.74 -11.07 3.21
C PHE A 93 -4.65 -12.10 2.92
N HIS A 94 -4.85 -12.91 1.88
CA HIS A 94 -3.98 -14.02 1.52
C HIS A 94 -3.03 -13.66 0.38
N ILE A 95 -1.76 -14.06 0.47
CA ILE A 95 -0.80 -14.00 -0.64
C ILE A 95 -0.02 -15.31 -0.74
N GLN A 96 0.61 -15.55 -1.89
CA GLN A 96 1.53 -16.65 -2.10
C GLN A 96 2.83 -16.15 -2.71
N ILE A 97 3.95 -16.50 -2.07
CA ILE A 97 5.29 -16.19 -2.56
C ILE A 97 5.87 -17.44 -3.20
N SER A 98 6.43 -17.30 -4.39
CA SER A 98 7.23 -18.33 -5.06
C SER A 98 8.70 -17.99 -4.89
N PHE A 99 9.48 -18.92 -4.33
CA PHE A 99 10.92 -18.77 -4.14
C PHE A 99 11.74 -19.61 -5.13
N SER A 100 13.03 -19.31 -5.27
CA SER A 100 13.99 -20.04 -6.12
C SER A 100 14.23 -21.47 -5.64
N ARG A 101 14.09 -21.73 -4.34
CA ARG A 101 14.18 -23.05 -3.70
C ARG A 101 13.20 -23.15 -2.53
N PRO A 102 12.95 -24.35 -1.98
CA PRO A 102 12.11 -24.49 -0.80
C PRO A 102 12.56 -23.62 0.38
N TYR A 103 11.60 -22.95 1.01
CA TYR A 103 11.81 -22.13 2.20
C TYR A 103 12.13 -23.02 3.40
N SER A 104 13.21 -22.71 4.11
CA SER A 104 13.67 -23.45 5.28
C SER A 104 13.66 -22.53 6.52
N PRO A 105 12.66 -22.61 7.42
CA PRO A 105 12.51 -21.69 8.56
C PRO A 105 13.72 -21.58 9.51
N GLY A 106 14.54 -22.63 9.60
CA GLY A 106 15.74 -22.64 10.44
C GLY A 106 16.95 -21.93 9.83
N LYS A 107 16.92 -21.63 8.53
CA LYS A 107 18.03 -21.03 7.77
C LYS A 107 17.65 -19.70 7.14
N ASP A 108 16.44 -19.63 6.61
CA ASP A 108 15.96 -18.49 5.83
C ASP A 108 15.10 -17.59 6.72
N GLN A 109 15.33 -16.29 6.63
CA GLN A 109 14.48 -15.30 7.25
C GLN A 109 14.05 -14.30 6.19
N PHE A 110 12.76 -14.00 6.14
CA PHE A 110 12.23 -12.97 5.26
C PHE A 110 11.12 -12.19 5.97
N TRP A 111 10.76 -11.04 5.41
CA TRP A 111 9.60 -10.26 5.83
C TRP A 111 9.02 -9.49 4.66
N ILE A 112 7.80 -9.00 4.85
CA ILE A 112 7.11 -8.14 3.90
C ILE A 112 7.31 -6.70 4.32
N GLU A 113 7.52 -5.83 3.34
CA GLU A 113 7.65 -4.39 3.55
C GLU A 113 6.57 -3.65 2.75
N TYR A 114 5.84 -2.76 3.44
CA TYR A 114 4.93 -1.82 2.81
C TYR A 114 5.47 -0.40 2.95
N LEU A 115 5.61 0.31 1.84
CA LEU A 115 6.13 1.68 1.80
C LEU A 115 5.15 2.60 1.08
N ILE A 116 5.03 3.84 1.58
CA ILE A 116 4.21 4.89 0.99
C ILE A 116 4.93 6.24 1.06
N GLY A 117 4.90 7.00 -0.04
CA GLY A 117 5.59 8.27 -0.18
C GLY A 117 7.09 8.14 -0.43
N ARG A 118 7.73 9.31 -0.63
CA ARG A 118 9.16 9.46 -0.94
C ARG A 118 10.09 9.43 0.28
N TYR A 119 9.58 9.69 1.48
CA TYR A 119 10.39 9.72 2.71
C TYR A 119 9.78 8.80 3.77
N PRO A 120 9.68 7.48 3.50
CA PRO A 120 9.00 6.54 4.36
C PRO A 120 9.78 6.33 5.67
N GLN A 121 9.08 6.31 6.79
CA GLN A 121 9.64 6.21 8.15
C GLN A 121 8.78 5.29 9.03
N GLN A 122 9.42 4.40 9.80
CA GLN A 122 8.72 3.42 10.65
C GLN A 122 7.88 4.08 11.73
N ASN A 123 8.45 5.06 12.44
CA ASN A 123 7.77 5.81 13.51
C ASN A 123 6.61 6.69 13.01
N LYS A 124 6.48 6.89 11.69
CA LYS A 124 5.36 7.60 11.05
C LYS A 124 4.36 6.65 10.39
N GLY A 125 4.58 5.34 10.44
CA GLY A 125 3.74 4.33 9.80
C GLY A 125 3.81 4.35 8.26
N THR A 126 4.80 5.02 7.66
CA THR A 126 4.96 5.13 6.20
C THR A 126 5.99 4.15 5.63
N TYR A 127 6.82 3.56 6.49
CA TYR A 127 7.59 2.34 6.22
C TYR A 127 7.13 1.28 7.22
N ILE A 128 6.61 0.16 6.73
CA ILE A 128 6.00 -0.88 7.55
C ILE A 128 6.75 -2.16 7.27
N ARG A 129 7.48 -2.66 8.29
CA ARG A 129 8.08 -3.99 8.28
C ARG A 129 7.11 -4.96 8.93
N VAL A 130 6.47 -5.82 8.14
CA VAL A 130 5.47 -6.78 8.63
C VAL A 130 6.18 -7.95 9.30
N PRO A 131 5.99 -8.17 10.61
CA PRO A 131 6.64 -9.27 11.30
C PRO A 131 6.00 -10.62 10.92
N LEU A 132 6.83 -11.64 10.74
CA LEU A 132 6.35 -13.02 10.68
C LEU A 132 6.02 -13.49 12.11
N VAL A 133 4.78 -13.92 12.33
CA VAL A 133 4.24 -14.31 13.65
C VAL A 133 3.61 -15.71 13.59
N GLN A 134 3.54 -16.39 14.74
CA GLN A 134 2.87 -17.70 14.83
C GLN A 134 1.35 -17.56 14.72
N GLU A 135 0.79 -16.54 15.37
CA GLU A 135 -0.62 -16.22 15.35
C GLU A 135 -0.82 -14.73 15.08
N LEU A 136 -1.89 -14.40 14.36
CA LEU A 136 -2.25 -13.03 14.06
C LEU A 136 -3.02 -12.44 15.23
N GLU A 137 -2.62 -11.24 15.67
CA GLU A 137 -3.34 -10.45 16.65
C GLU A 137 -4.32 -9.51 15.94
N SER A 138 -5.54 -9.38 16.49
CA SER A 138 -6.55 -8.50 15.90
C SER A 138 -6.08 -7.05 15.86
N GLY A 139 -6.23 -6.40 14.70
CA GLY A 139 -5.91 -4.99 14.51
C GLY A 139 -4.42 -4.62 14.57
N GLN A 140 -3.48 -5.59 14.60
CA GLN A 140 -2.03 -5.35 14.58
C GLN A 140 -1.39 -5.83 13.28
N TRP A 141 -0.25 -5.23 12.92
CA TRP A 141 0.53 -5.69 11.76
C TRP A 141 1.16 -7.05 12.03
N GLY A 142 0.89 -8.03 11.17
CA GLY A 142 1.50 -9.34 11.25
C GLY A 142 1.29 -10.16 9.99
N ALA A 143 2.17 -11.13 9.76
CA ALA A 143 2.06 -12.10 8.69
C ALA A 143 2.22 -13.51 9.26
N LYS A 144 1.27 -14.39 9.00
CA LYS A 144 1.28 -15.79 9.43
C LYS A 144 1.45 -16.69 8.20
N ILE A 145 2.43 -17.59 8.24
CA ILE A 145 2.58 -18.63 7.22
C ILE A 145 1.43 -19.62 7.38
N THR A 146 0.63 -19.81 6.33
CA THR A 146 -0.49 -20.76 6.33
C THR A 146 -0.09 -22.12 5.79
N HIS A 147 0.80 -22.15 4.80
CA HIS A 147 1.38 -23.37 4.26
C HIS A 147 2.75 -23.08 3.63
N SER A 148 3.58 -24.11 3.56
CA SER A 148 4.86 -24.11 2.87
C SER A 148 4.96 -25.42 2.09
N ASP A 149 4.81 -25.35 0.78
CA ASP A 149 4.82 -26.52 -0.12
C ASP A 149 5.83 -26.31 -1.24
N GLY A 150 6.89 -27.12 -1.24
CA GLY A 150 8.02 -26.95 -2.15
C GLY A 150 8.56 -25.52 -2.12
N GLN A 151 8.52 -24.85 -3.28
CA GLN A 151 8.97 -23.46 -3.47
C GLN A 151 7.92 -22.40 -3.11
N PHE A 152 6.71 -22.80 -2.70
CA PHE A 152 5.60 -21.90 -2.44
C PHE A 152 5.37 -21.71 -0.95
N VAL A 153 5.22 -20.46 -0.53
CA VAL A 153 4.84 -20.10 0.83
C VAL A 153 3.58 -19.25 0.78
N GLY A 154 2.50 -19.77 1.36
CA GLY A 154 1.25 -19.04 1.56
C GLY A 154 1.27 -18.26 2.86
N LEU A 155 0.76 -17.03 2.83
CA LEU A 155 0.75 -16.12 3.98
C LEU A 155 -0.61 -15.47 4.12
N ASN A 156 -1.04 -15.28 5.36
CA ASN A 156 -2.08 -14.32 5.69
C ASN A 156 -1.44 -13.08 6.31
N ILE A 157 -1.69 -11.91 5.72
CA ILE A 157 -1.16 -10.63 6.18
C ILE A 157 -2.31 -9.82 6.79
N MET A 158 -2.12 -9.34 8.02
CA MET A 158 -3.05 -8.47 8.74
C MET A 158 -2.48 -7.04 8.77
N PRO A 159 -3.07 -6.06 8.08
CA PRO A 159 -2.78 -4.66 8.32
C PRO A 159 -3.34 -4.22 9.67
N ALA A 160 -2.62 -3.34 10.39
CA ALA A 160 -3.16 -2.78 11.62
C ALA A 160 -4.46 -1.98 11.37
N ALA A 161 -5.41 -2.00 12.32
CA ALA A 161 -6.70 -1.32 12.17
C ALA A 161 -6.58 0.22 12.10
N ASN A 162 -5.46 0.78 12.53
CA ASN A 162 -5.14 2.21 12.41
C ASN A 162 -4.21 2.55 11.23
N CYS A 163 -3.98 1.60 10.31
CA CYS A 163 -3.11 1.79 9.16
C CYS A 163 -3.51 3.02 8.34
N ILE A 164 -2.50 3.69 7.77
CA ILE A 164 -2.65 4.77 6.80
C ILE A 164 -3.49 4.27 5.61
N VAL A 165 -4.46 5.07 5.17
CA VAL A 165 -5.20 4.81 3.94
C VAL A 165 -4.42 5.34 2.74
N GLY A 166 -4.25 4.50 1.72
CA GLY A 166 -3.51 4.86 0.51
C GLY A 166 -3.07 3.66 -0.33
N LYS A 167 -2.30 3.95 -1.38
CA LYS A 167 -1.66 2.94 -2.24
C LYS A 167 -0.24 2.69 -1.75
N PHE A 168 0.07 1.46 -1.34
CA PHE A 168 1.39 1.09 -0.86
C PHE A 168 2.15 0.30 -1.90
N ARG A 169 3.46 0.49 -1.92
CA ARG A 169 4.41 -0.38 -2.59
C ARG A 169 4.72 -1.56 -1.70
N MET A 170 4.71 -2.76 -2.26
CA MET A 170 5.07 -3.99 -1.55
C MET A 170 6.47 -4.45 -1.97
N TYR A 171 7.27 -4.88 -0.99
CA TYR A 171 8.53 -5.57 -1.21
C TYR A 171 8.60 -6.80 -0.31
N ILE A 172 9.38 -7.80 -0.74
CA ILE A 172 9.78 -8.92 0.11
C ILE A 172 11.29 -8.82 0.29
N ALA A 173 11.70 -8.80 1.55
CA ALA A 173 13.10 -8.71 1.95
C ALA A 173 13.52 -10.04 2.57
N VAL A 174 14.63 -10.58 2.09
CA VAL A 174 15.26 -11.82 2.58
C VAL A 174 16.56 -11.44 3.28
N LEU A 175 16.70 -11.87 4.52
CA LEU A 175 17.92 -11.69 5.29
C LEU A 175 18.89 -12.83 5.01
N THR A 176 20.12 -12.43 4.74
CA THR A 176 21.26 -13.33 4.59
C THR A 176 22.36 -12.89 5.56
N PRO A 177 23.36 -13.75 5.83
CA PRO A 177 24.51 -13.37 6.65
C PRO A 177 25.25 -12.12 6.14
N ASN A 178 25.20 -11.87 4.82
CA ASN A 178 25.95 -10.80 4.17
C ASN A 178 25.14 -9.50 4.01
N GLY A 179 23.82 -9.55 4.18
CA GLY A 179 22.95 -8.42 3.91
C GLY A 179 21.49 -8.79 3.65
N ILE A 180 20.71 -7.77 3.28
CA ILE A 180 19.29 -7.87 2.94
C ILE A 180 19.14 -7.82 1.42
N PHE A 181 18.43 -8.80 0.87
CA PHE A 181 18.08 -8.89 -0.54
C PHE A 181 16.59 -8.62 -0.69
N ARG A 182 16.22 -7.63 -1.48
CA ARG A 182 14.83 -7.23 -1.71
C ARG A 182 14.41 -7.46 -3.16
N THR A 183 13.13 -7.74 -3.33
CA THR A 183 12.48 -7.69 -4.65
C THR A 183 12.70 -6.33 -5.32
N LYS A 184 12.77 -6.31 -6.65
CA LYS A 184 12.73 -5.07 -7.43
C LYS A 184 11.36 -4.40 -7.27
N ARG A 185 11.30 -3.07 -7.50
CA ARG A 185 10.03 -2.34 -7.58
C ARG A 185 9.11 -3.01 -8.61
N ASN A 186 7.95 -3.47 -8.17
CA ASN A 186 6.94 -4.07 -9.03
C ASN A 186 5.58 -3.38 -8.86
N PRO A 187 5.12 -2.57 -9.84
CA PRO A 187 3.81 -1.93 -9.76
C PRO A 187 2.64 -2.90 -9.69
N SER A 188 2.78 -4.13 -10.20
CA SER A 188 1.68 -5.10 -10.16
C SER A 188 1.35 -5.61 -8.75
N THR A 189 2.24 -5.37 -7.77
CA THR A 189 2.04 -5.74 -6.37
C THR A 189 1.67 -4.56 -5.48
N ASP A 190 1.43 -3.37 -6.06
CA ASP A 190 0.94 -2.24 -5.27
C ASP A 190 -0.44 -2.59 -4.68
N THR A 191 -0.61 -2.30 -3.40
CA THR A 191 -1.79 -2.68 -2.63
C THR A 191 -2.46 -1.42 -2.08
N TYR A 192 -3.75 -1.23 -2.36
CA TYR A 192 -4.54 -0.21 -1.69
C TYR A 192 -5.03 -0.76 -0.34
N ILE A 193 -4.85 0.04 0.71
CA ILE A 193 -5.40 -0.25 2.04
C ILE A 193 -6.41 0.85 2.35
N LEU A 194 -7.66 0.46 2.54
CA LEU A 194 -8.78 1.36 2.82
C LEU A 194 -9.23 1.29 4.27
N PHE A 195 -10.09 2.23 4.67
CA PHE A 195 -10.87 2.13 5.90
C PHE A 195 -11.75 0.87 5.91
N ASN A 196 -12.01 0.34 7.10
CA ASN A 196 -12.77 -0.89 7.28
C ASN A 196 -13.97 -0.71 8.22
N SER A 197 -15.15 -0.50 7.65
CA SER A 197 -16.40 -0.48 8.41
C SER A 197 -16.82 -1.85 8.95
N TRP A 198 -16.19 -2.96 8.53
CA TRP A 198 -16.45 -4.32 9.04
C TRP A 198 -15.52 -4.72 10.20
N CYS A 199 -14.49 -3.94 10.51
CA CYS A 199 -13.52 -4.25 11.57
C CYS A 199 -13.89 -3.51 12.87
N PRO A 200 -14.22 -4.22 13.98
CA PRO A 200 -14.58 -3.60 15.26
C PRO A 200 -13.51 -2.67 15.84
N GLU A 201 -12.23 -2.90 15.51
CA GLU A 201 -11.10 -2.10 15.96
C GLU A 201 -10.86 -0.85 15.10
N ASP A 202 -11.56 -0.69 13.97
CA ASP A 202 -11.46 0.48 13.12
C ASP A 202 -12.32 1.63 13.68
N ALA A 203 -11.79 2.86 13.60
CA ALA A 203 -12.50 4.07 14.00
C ALA A 203 -13.79 4.35 13.19
N VAL A 204 -13.99 3.69 12.05
CA VAL A 204 -15.20 3.82 11.21
C VAL A 204 -16.09 2.57 11.23
N PHE A 205 -15.95 1.71 12.24
CA PHE A 205 -16.77 0.52 12.39
C PHE A 205 -18.28 0.84 12.41
N LEU A 206 -19.05 0.03 11.70
CA LEU A 206 -20.51 0.01 11.74
C LEU A 206 -20.95 -1.43 12.02
N ASP A 207 -21.76 -1.64 13.06
CA ASP A 207 -22.19 -2.96 13.49
C ASP A 207 -23.32 -3.53 12.62
N ASP A 208 -24.20 -2.67 12.11
CA ASP A 208 -25.30 -3.07 11.22
C ASP A 208 -24.82 -3.34 9.79
N GLU A 209 -25.22 -4.48 9.21
CA GLU A 209 -24.88 -4.84 7.82
C GLU A 209 -25.62 -3.97 6.79
N ASN A 210 -26.87 -3.62 7.03
CA ASN A 210 -27.65 -2.77 6.12
C ASN A 210 -27.07 -1.36 6.08
N GLU A 211 -26.60 -0.83 7.22
CA GLU A 211 -25.92 0.47 7.25
C GLU A 211 -24.60 0.43 6.45
N ARG A 212 -23.84 -0.67 6.51
CA ARG A 212 -22.63 -0.83 5.69
C ARG A 212 -22.97 -0.95 4.20
N GLN A 213 -24.04 -1.64 3.86
CA GLN A 213 -24.52 -1.70 2.48
C GLN A 213 -24.92 -0.31 1.98
N GLU A 214 -25.67 0.47 2.77
CA GLU A 214 -26.17 1.78 2.37
C GLU A 214 -25.10 2.88 2.38
N TYR A 215 -24.31 3.00 3.46
CA TYR A 215 -23.39 4.13 3.63
C TYR A 215 -22.01 3.91 3.00
N VAL A 216 -21.69 2.68 2.59
CA VAL A 216 -20.36 2.35 2.02
C VAL A 216 -20.47 1.74 0.63
N LEU A 217 -21.36 0.76 0.42
CA LEU A 217 -21.40 -0.04 -0.81
C LEU A 217 -22.46 0.41 -1.81
N ASN A 218 -23.37 1.30 -1.43
CA ASN A 218 -24.33 1.93 -2.34
C ASN A 218 -23.64 3.08 -3.06
N ASP A 219 -23.59 3.01 -4.39
CA ASP A 219 -22.98 4.01 -5.27
C ASP A 219 -24.00 4.96 -5.89
N LEU A 220 -25.27 4.81 -5.51
CA LEU A 220 -26.36 5.69 -5.89
C LEU A 220 -27.02 6.26 -4.63
N GLY A 221 -27.48 7.49 -4.73
CA GLY A 221 -28.12 8.19 -3.62
C GLY A 221 -29.31 9.03 -4.05
N VAL A 222 -29.99 9.56 -3.03
CA VAL A 222 -31.09 10.51 -3.20
C VAL A 222 -30.78 11.76 -2.40
N ILE A 223 -30.83 12.92 -3.07
CA ILE A 223 -30.69 14.23 -2.44
C ILE A 223 -32.09 14.84 -2.30
N TYR A 224 -32.47 15.14 -1.06
CA TYR A 224 -33.70 15.85 -0.73
C TYR A 224 -33.50 17.36 -0.86
N TYR A 225 -34.48 18.06 -1.46
CA TYR A 225 -34.47 19.51 -1.61
C TYR A 225 -35.92 20.06 -1.70
N GLY A 226 -36.05 21.37 -1.80
CA GLY A 226 -37.35 22.06 -1.79
C GLY A 226 -37.70 22.54 -0.39
N ASP A 227 -39.01 22.63 -0.11
CA ASP A 227 -39.53 23.16 1.14
C ASP A 227 -40.06 22.02 2.03
N PRO A 228 -40.16 22.21 3.37
CA PRO A 228 -40.70 21.18 4.27
C PRO A 228 -42.11 20.68 3.91
N GLU A 229 -42.92 21.52 3.26
CA GLU A 229 -44.28 21.18 2.79
C GLU A 229 -44.29 20.48 1.42
N HIS A 230 -43.20 20.62 0.66
CA HIS A 230 -43.08 20.15 -0.72
C HIS A 230 -41.69 19.54 -0.96
N ILE A 231 -41.40 18.45 -0.24
CA ILE A 231 -40.13 17.73 -0.35
C ILE A 231 -40.01 17.12 -1.75
N ARG A 232 -38.92 17.48 -2.44
CA ARG A 232 -38.53 16.91 -3.73
C ARG A 232 -37.27 16.08 -3.58
N THR A 233 -37.08 15.15 -4.52
CA THR A 233 -35.93 14.25 -4.56
C THR A 233 -35.23 14.34 -5.91
N ARG A 234 -33.91 14.12 -5.89
CA ARG A 234 -33.09 13.95 -7.08
C ARG A 234 -32.16 12.77 -6.86
N SER A 235 -32.09 11.86 -7.84
CA SER A 235 -31.09 10.79 -7.85
C SER A 235 -29.70 11.37 -8.08
N TRP A 236 -28.71 10.85 -7.38
CA TRP A 236 -27.31 11.23 -7.50
C TRP A 236 -26.45 9.98 -7.68
N ASN A 237 -25.54 10.01 -8.65
CA ASN A 237 -24.56 8.95 -8.83
C ASN A 237 -23.29 9.32 -8.05
N TYR A 238 -22.99 8.60 -6.97
CA TYR A 238 -21.72 8.75 -6.26
C TYR A 238 -20.56 8.17 -7.06
N GLY A 239 -20.78 6.99 -7.67
CA GLY A 239 -19.84 6.37 -8.60
C GLY A 239 -18.45 6.07 -8.01
N GLN A 240 -18.36 5.81 -6.70
CA GLN A 240 -17.08 5.64 -6.00
C GLN A 240 -16.24 4.44 -6.49
N PHE A 241 -16.88 3.50 -7.18
CA PHE A 241 -16.25 2.28 -7.69
C PHE A 241 -15.82 2.37 -9.16
N GLU A 242 -16.14 3.48 -9.84
CA GLU A 242 -15.79 3.71 -11.24
C GLU A 242 -14.27 3.84 -11.43
N GLU A 243 -13.82 3.58 -12.65
CA GLU A 243 -12.40 3.60 -13.01
C GLU A 243 -11.76 4.96 -12.68
N GLY A 244 -10.62 4.93 -11.99
CA GLY A 244 -9.84 6.13 -11.65
C GLY A 244 -10.39 6.98 -10.49
N VAL A 245 -11.61 6.71 -9.99
CA VAL A 245 -12.18 7.50 -8.87
C VAL A 245 -11.38 7.31 -7.59
N LEU A 246 -10.97 6.07 -7.28
CA LEU A 246 -10.11 5.80 -6.11
C LEU A 246 -8.77 6.54 -6.19
N ASP A 247 -8.12 6.53 -7.35
CA ASP A 247 -6.86 7.25 -7.57
C ASP A 247 -7.05 8.76 -7.51
N ALA A 248 -8.18 9.28 -8.02
CA ALA A 248 -8.54 10.69 -7.90
C ALA A 248 -8.72 11.13 -6.44
N CYS A 249 -9.30 10.28 -5.58
CA CYS A 249 -9.40 10.53 -4.15
C CYS A 249 -8.03 10.63 -3.47
N LEU A 250 -7.07 9.77 -3.84
CA LEU A 250 -5.69 9.86 -3.35
C LEU A 250 -4.99 11.14 -3.85
N TYR A 251 -5.18 11.47 -5.13
CA TYR A 251 -4.65 12.69 -5.74
C TYR A 251 -5.17 13.96 -5.06
N LEU A 252 -6.46 14.01 -4.70
CA LEU A 252 -7.05 15.13 -3.98
C LEU A 252 -6.39 15.35 -2.61
N MET A 253 -6.07 14.27 -1.88
CA MET A 253 -5.31 14.36 -0.62
C MET A 253 -3.85 14.80 -0.83
N ASP A 254 -3.20 14.38 -1.93
CA ASP A 254 -1.87 14.83 -2.31
C ASP A 254 -1.86 16.34 -2.62
N ARG A 255 -2.85 16.82 -3.39
CA ARG A 255 -3.03 18.24 -3.72
C ARG A 255 -3.33 19.08 -2.49
N ALA A 256 -4.05 18.54 -1.52
CA ALA A 256 -4.28 19.17 -0.23
C ALA A 256 -3.03 19.19 0.69
N GLN A 257 -1.93 18.55 0.26
CA GLN A 257 -0.71 18.35 1.04
C GLN A 257 -0.98 17.69 2.40
N LEU A 258 -1.95 16.77 2.44
CA LEU A 258 -2.25 16.02 3.66
C LEU A 258 -1.12 15.03 3.94
N ALA A 259 -0.40 15.27 5.04
CA ALA A 259 0.64 14.38 5.54
C ALA A 259 0.17 12.92 5.57
N LEU A 260 0.96 12.02 4.99
CA LEU A 260 0.61 10.60 4.86
C LEU A 260 0.28 9.95 6.19
N SER A 261 1.04 10.27 7.25
CA SER A 261 0.79 9.79 8.61
C SER A 261 -0.57 10.22 9.19
N GLY A 262 -1.22 11.23 8.60
CA GLY A 262 -2.55 11.69 8.97
C GLY A 262 -3.69 10.96 8.25
N ARG A 263 -3.41 10.23 7.16
CA ARG A 263 -4.44 9.59 6.32
C ARG A 263 -5.03 8.31 6.92
N GLY A 264 -4.53 7.86 8.06
CA GLY A 264 -5.21 6.82 8.86
C GLY A 264 -6.32 7.34 9.76
N ASN A 265 -6.48 8.67 9.89
CA ASN A 265 -7.45 9.28 10.79
C ASN A 265 -8.65 9.83 10.01
N PRO A 266 -9.87 9.27 10.21
CA PRO A 266 -11.05 9.69 9.46
C PRO A 266 -11.40 11.16 9.71
N VAL A 267 -11.23 11.67 10.94
CA VAL A 267 -11.49 13.09 11.28
C VAL A 267 -10.59 14.03 10.48
N LYS A 268 -9.31 13.70 10.32
CA LYS A 268 -8.38 14.51 9.52
C LYS A 268 -8.73 14.46 8.04
N ILE A 269 -9.05 13.28 7.52
CA ILE A 269 -9.46 13.12 6.12
C ILE A 269 -10.74 13.90 5.85
N SER A 270 -11.77 13.78 6.69
CA SER A 270 -13.02 14.53 6.52
C SER A 270 -12.79 16.03 6.54
N ARG A 271 -11.96 16.53 7.48
CA ARG A 271 -11.64 17.97 7.59
C ARG A 271 -10.91 18.51 6.37
N VAL A 272 -9.96 17.74 5.83
CA VAL A 272 -9.21 18.16 4.64
C VAL A 272 -10.06 18.01 3.39
N GLY A 273 -10.77 16.89 3.26
CA GLY A 273 -11.68 16.61 2.15
C GLY A 273 -12.75 17.69 2.00
N SER A 274 -13.38 18.11 3.10
CA SER A 274 -14.38 19.18 3.06
C SER A 274 -13.83 20.57 2.73
N ALA A 275 -12.51 20.78 2.82
CA ALA A 275 -11.87 22.05 2.51
C ALA A 275 -11.43 22.15 1.04
N VAL A 276 -11.38 21.03 0.32
CA VAL A 276 -10.91 20.96 -1.08
C VAL A 276 -12.03 20.63 -2.08
N VAL A 277 -13.23 20.36 -1.57
CA VAL A 277 -14.50 20.29 -2.33
C VAL A 277 -15.20 21.63 -2.21
#